data_AF-A0AAQ4Q393-F1
#
_entry.id   AF-A0AAQ4Q393-F1
#
_cell.length_a   1.000
_cell.length_b   1.000
_cell.length_c   1.000
_cell.angle_alpha   90.00
_cell.angle_beta   90.00
_cell.angle_gamma   90.00
#
_symmetry.space_group_name_H-M   'P 1'
#
loop_
_entity.id
_entity.type
_entity.pdbx_description
1 polymer ?
#
loop_
_entity_poly.entity_id
_entity_poly.type
_entity_poly.pdbx_seq_one_letter_code
_entity_poly.pdbx_strand_id
1 'polypeptide(L)'
;QLSYSQNETNCFCLYPEDRRLPTETRPHVVESDVSSTVLFLKRMQIAGLGHCDFIDRPDPEGLMQTLEELDFLAALDNDGNLSEVGIIMSEFPLEAPGGQNCVSEVVIAAAMLTRNGPGSTRGHMELHPQGDHFTLIIIYRAFEQCQQDPCENRYCDVDKRCEDRCLNEDLTDALRRIELPVSAPAFGSPNNTLDIERALLAGFFMQVARDVDGSGNYFILSHKRVAQIHPLSVPKLGLPEWVLFHEHSFSEDNAGGVNWVEIGSTFGPCGLVNPTSERCVIQ
;
A
#
# COMPACT_ATOMS: atom_id res chain seq x y z
N GLN A 1 -17.71 -10.36 56.55
CA GLN A 1 -16.45 -9.73 56.99
C GLN A 1 -15.50 -9.76 55.81
N LEU A 2 -15.27 -8.62 55.18
CA LEU A 2 -14.29 -8.46 54.09
C LEU A 2 -12.92 -8.30 54.74
N SER A 3 -12.10 -9.35 54.74
CA SER A 3 -10.66 -9.24 55.00
C SER A 3 -10.00 -8.73 53.73
N TYR A 4 -9.58 -7.46 53.76
CA TYR A 4 -8.72 -6.84 52.76
C TYR A 4 -7.39 -7.61 52.69
N SER A 5 -7.19 -8.32 51.58
CA SER A 5 -5.89 -8.79 51.11
C SER A 5 -5.47 -7.87 49.96
N GLN A 6 -4.22 -7.41 50.01
CA GLN A 6 -3.64 -6.38 49.17
C GLN A 6 -3.50 -6.86 47.70
N ASN A 7 -3.98 -6.03 46.76
CA ASN A 7 -3.70 -6.07 45.31
C ASN A 7 -4.06 -7.34 44.52
N GLU A 8 -5.30 -7.81 44.58
CA GLU A 8 -5.81 -8.77 43.57
C GLU A 8 -6.34 -8.00 42.35
N THR A 9 -5.57 -8.00 41.26
CA THR A 9 -6.06 -7.52 39.95
C THR A 9 -6.89 -8.63 39.31
N ASN A 10 -8.16 -8.35 39.02
CA ASN A 10 -9.04 -9.29 38.34
C ASN A 10 -8.79 -9.22 36.82
N CYS A 11 -8.47 -10.35 36.20
CA CYS A 11 -8.40 -10.49 34.74
C CYS A 11 -9.72 -11.08 34.22
N PHE A 12 -10.36 -10.39 33.28
CA PHE A 12 -11.58 -10.87 32.63
C PHE A 12 -11.25 -11.40 31.25
N CYS A 13 -11.16 -12.73 31.11
CA CYS A 13 -10.97 -13.37 29.80
C CYS A 13 -12.30 -13.43 29.05
N LEU A 14 -12.37 -12.84 27.85
CA LEU A 14 -13.57 -12.83 27.00
C LEU A 14 -13.71 -14.08 26.12
N TYR A 15 -13.02 -15.17 26.46
CA TYR A 15 -13.04 -16.44 25.75
C TYR A 15 -13.20 -17.59 26.75
N PRO A 16 -13.82 -18.71 26.33
CA PRO A 16 -14.03 -19.84 27.22
C PRO A 16 -12.68 -20.52 27.57
N GLU A 17 -12.60 -21.11 28.77
CA GLU A 17 -11.35 -21.66 29.34
C GLU A 17 -10.74 -22.79 28.50
N ASP A 18 -11.54 -23.46 27.68
CA ASP A 18 -11.14 -24.55 26.79
C ASP A 18 -10.59 -24.07 25.43
N ARG A 19 -10.63 -22.76 25.15
CA ARG A 19 -10.06 -22.19 23.92
C ARG A 19 -8.53 -22.37 23.94
N ARG A 20 -8.05 -23.29 23.10
CA ARG A 20 -6.62 -23.49 22.88
C ARG A 20 -6.05 -22.30 22.11
N LEU A 21 -5.35 -21.42 22.83
CA LEU A 21 -4.53 -20.39 22.22
C LEU A 21 -3.17 -21.00 21.84
N PRO A 22 -2.54 -20.55 20.74
CA PRO A 22 -1.15 -20.87 20.46
C PRO A 22 -0.27 -20.51 21.65
N THR A 23 0.69 -21.38 21.99
CA THR A 23 1.61 -21.15 23.12
C THR A 23 2.53 -19.97 22.87
N GLU A 24 2.83 -19.67 21.61
CA GLU A 24 3.63 -18.53 21.17
C GLU A 24 2.97 -17.86 19.97
N THR A 25 3.10 -16.54 19.90
CA THR A 25 2.75 -15.76 18.72
C THR A 25 3.78 -16.04 17.64
N ARG A 26 3.31 -16.28 16.41
CA ARG A 26 4.22 -16.46 15.28
C ARG A 26 5.02 -15.16 15.06
N PRO A 27 6.32 -15.26 14.73
CA PRO A 27 7.15 -14.08 14.54
C PRO A 27 6.75 -13.34 13.26
N HIS A 28 6.64 -12.01 13.36
CA HIS A 28 6.13 -11.12 12.29
C HIS A 28 6.95 -11.21 11.00
N VAL A 29 8.26 -11.47 11.08
CA VAL A 29 9.15 -11.62 9.92
C VAL A 29 8.80 -12.82 9.03
N VAL A 30 8.05 -13.79 9.56
CA VAL A 30 7.57 -14.96 8.81
C VAL A 30 6.20 -14.71 8.16
N GLU A 31 5.52 -13.62 8.53
CA GLU A 31 4.14 -13.32 8.12
C GLU A 31 3.99 -12.02 7.31
N SER A 32 5.07 -11.23 7.14
CA SER A 32 5.02 -9.90 6.53
C SER A 32 5.86 -9.78 5.26
N ASP A 33 5.52 -8.79 4.43
CA ASP A 33 6.36 -8.37 3.32
C ASP A 33 7.74 -7.93 3.84
N VAL A 34 8.78 -8.63 3.38
CA VAL A 34 10.18 -8.39 3.78
C VAL A 34 10.91 -7.48 2.81
N SER A 35 10.26 -6.92 1.78
CA SER A 35 10.87 -6.06 0.75
C SER A 35 11.66 -4.88 1.33
N SER A 36 11.04 -4.12 2.23
CA SER A 36 11.71 -3.00 2.94
C SER A 36 12.92 -3.47 3.76
N THR A 37 12.83 -4.63 4.40
CA THR A 37 13.91 -5.22 5.18
C THR A 37 15.05 -5.69 4.28
N VAL A 38 14.74 -6.31 3.15
CA VAL A 38 15.73 -6.77 2.15
C VAL A 38 16.48 -5.58 1.55
N LEU A 39 15.79 -4.52 1.16
CA LEU A 39 16.39 -3.27 0.69
C LEU A 39 17.35 -2.68 1.73
N PHE A 40 16.93 -2.62 2.99
CA PHE A 40 17.77 -2.12 4.08
C PHE A 40 19.02 -2.99 4.30
N LEU A 41 18.87 -4.31 4.36
CA LEU A 41 19.99 -5.24 4.54
C LEU A 41 20.99 -5.18 3.38
N LYS A 42 20.49 -5.02 2.15
CA LYS A 42 21.32 -4.80 0.95
C LYS A 42 22.08 -3.47 1.01
N ARG A 43 21.44 -2.39 1.49
CA ARG A 43 22.08 -1.07 1.67
C ARG A 43 23.22 -1.11 2.67
N MET A 44 23.07 -1.90 3.74
CA MET A 44 24.10 -2.13 4.74
C MET A 44 25.28 -2.99 4.25
N GLN A 45 25.29 -3.37 2.95
CA GLN A 45 26.32 -4.21 2.31
C GLN A 45 26.51 -5.56 3.01
N ILE A 46 25.44 -6.11 3.58
CA ILE A 46 25.49 -7.46 4.16
C ILE A 46 25.51 -8.46 3.00
N ALA A 47 26.70 -8.95 2.67
CA ALA A 47 26.93 -9.88 1.58
C ALA A 47 26.24 -11.22 1.88
N GLY A 48 25.30 -11.60 1.01
CA GLY A 48 24.61 -12.89 1.07
C GLY A 48 23.58 -13.01 2.18
N LEU A 49 22.34 -12.58 1.91
CA LEU A 49 21.19 -12.73 2.81
C LEU A 49 20.99 -14.18 3.32
N GLY A 50 21.40 -15.18 2.55
CA GLY A 50 21.37 -16.59 2.97
C GLY A 50 22.31 -16.94 4.14
N HIS A 51 23.32 -16.11 4.42
CA HIS A 51 24.27 -16.27 5.54
C HIS A 51 23.97 -15.32 6.70
N CYS A 52 22.92 -14.51 6.61
CA CYS A 52 22.47 -13.73 7.75
C CYS A 52 21.94 -14.66 8.86
N ASP A 53 22.45 -14.45 10.08
CA ASP A 53 21.97 -15.12 11.29
C ASP A 53 20.68 -14.43 11.76
N PHE A 54 19.58 -14.66 11.04
CA PHE A 54 18.25 -14.24 11.48
C PHE A 54 17.86 -15.02 12.75
N ILE A 55 17.25 -14.33 13.73
CA ILE A 55 16.66 -14.97 14.92
C ILE A 55 15.55 -15.93 14.48
N ASP A 56 14.66 -15.45 13.61
CA ASP A 56 13.65 -16.22 12.90
C ASP A 56 13.81 -15.94 11.41
N ARG A 57 14.26 -16.93 10.63
CA ARG A 57 14.55 -16.75 9.20
C ARG A 57 13.23 -16.72 8.41
N PRO A 58 13.03 -15.74 7.50
CA PRO A 58 11.87 -15.77 6.60
C PRO A 58 11.92 -17.00 5.71
N ASP A 59 10.76 -17.41 5.21
CA ASP A 59 10.67 -18.55 4.31
C ASP A 59 11.54 -18.33 3.05
N PRO A 60 12.34 -19.32 2.61
CA PRO A 60 13.20 -19.15 1.44
C PRO A 60 12.45 -18.78 0.16
N GLU A 61 11.22 -19.27 -0.03
CA GLU A 61 10.38 -18.95 -1.19
C GLU A 61 9.95 -17.49 -1.14
N GLY A 62 9.50 -17.02 0.03
CA GLY A 62 9.15 -15.61 0.24
C GLY A 62 10.33 -14.66 0.02
N LEU A 63 11.53 -15.02 0.50
CA LEU A 63 12.74 -14.23 0.28
C LEU A 63 13.14 -14.18 -1.20
N MET A 64 13.00 -15.29 -1.92
CA MET A 64 13.26 -15.33 -3.36
C MET A 64 12.24 -14.47 -4.12
N GLN A 65 10.96 -14.58 -3.79
CA GLN A 65 9.91 -13.75 -4.40
C GLN A 65 10.19 -12.26 -4.21
N THR A 66 10.54 -11.83 -3.00
CA THR A 66 10.93 -10.44 -2.73
C THR A 66 12.13 -9.99 -3.57
N LEU A 67 13.15 -10.85 -3.74
CA LEU A 67 14.30 -10.50 -4.58
C LEU A 67 13.93 -10.38 -6.06
N GLU A 68 13.04 -11.23 -6.56
CA GLU A 68 12.50 -11.14 -7.93
C GLU A 68 11.68 -9.85 -8.11
N GLU A 69 10.83 -9.50 -7.15
CA GLU A 69 10.05 -8.26 -7.16
C GLU A 69 10.94 -7.01 -7.19
N LEU A 70 12.01 -6.99 -6.38
CA LEU A 70 12.98 -5.90 -6.37
C LEU A 70 13.82 -5.83 -7.66
N ASP A 71 14.09 -6.98 -8.31
CA ASP A 71 14.72 -7.01 -9.64
C ASP A 71 13.79 -6.40 -10.71
N PHE A 72 12.50 -6.76 -10.69
CA PHE A 72 11.51 -6.17 -11.61
C PHE A 72 11.31 -4.67 -11.41
N LEU A 73 11.43 -4.18 -10.18
CA LEU A 73 11.43 -2.73 -9.86
C LEU A 73 12.74 -2.03 -10.27
N ALA A 74 13.68 -2.76 -10.88
CA ALA A 74 15.03 -2.30 -11.20
C ALA A 74 15.80 -1.79 -9.97
N ALA A 75 15.43 -2.23 -8.76
CA ALA A 75 16.11 -1.90 -7.52
C ALA A 75 17.43 -2.67 -7.38
N LEU A 76 17.55 -3.81 -8.07
CA LEU A 76 18.76 -4.62 -8.14
C LEU A 76 19.43 -4.50 -9.52
N ASP A 77 20.75 -4.63 -9.55
CA ASP A 77 21.51 -4.82 -10.78
C ASP A 77 21.64 -6.31 -11.15
N ASN A 78 22.22 -6.62 -12.31
CA ASN A 78 22.39 -8.00 -12.79
C ASN A 78 23.25 -8.88 -11.86
N ASP A 79 24.03 -8.27 -10.97
CA ASP A 79 24.86 -8.96 -9.98
C ASP A 79 24.13 -9.10 -8.62
N GLY A 80 22.90 -8.60 -8.51
CA GLY A 80 22.06 -8.62 -7.32
C GLY A 80 22.44 -7.57 -6.27
N ASN A 81 23.23 -6.55 -6.61
CA ASN A 81 23.51 -5.40 -5.73
C ASN A 81 22.46 -4.31 -5.92
N LEU A 82 22.39 -3.33 -5.01
CA LEU A 82 21.50 -2.19 -5.20
C LEU A 82 21.93 -1.35 -6.40
N SER A 83 20.98 -1.11 -7.31
CA SER A 83 21.11 -0.12 -8.37
C SER A 83 20.97 1.31 -7.78
N GLU A 84 21.15 2.34 -8.61
CA GLU A 84 20.87 3.73 -8.20
C GLU A 84 19.40 3.90 -7.75
N VAL A 85 18.46 3.24 -8.43
CA VAL A 85 17.05 3.19 -8.06
C VAL A 85 16.85 2.47 -6.72
N GLY A 86 17.54 1.35 -6.49
CA GLY A 86 17.49 0.63 -5.21
C GLY A 86 18.09 1.41 -4.03
N ILE A 87 19.11 2.24 -4.29
CA ILE A 87 19.66 3.18 -3.30
C ILE A 87 18.62 4.24 -2.94
N ILE A 88 17.88 4.75 -3.92
CA ILE A 88 16.79 5.70 -3.66
C ILE A 88 15.66 5.03 -2.88
N MET A 89 15.21 3.85 -3.31
CA MET A 89 14.16 3.06 -2.66
C MET A 89 14.53 2.58 -1.25
N SER A 90 15.82 2.47 -0.90
CA SER A 90 16.21 2.10 0.46
C SER A 90 16.29 3.29 1.43
N GLU A 91 16.31 4.53 0.92
CA GLU A 91 16.13 5.75 1.72
C GLU A 91 14.66 6.13 1.88
N PHE A 92 13.80 5.57 1.03
CA PHE A 92 12.38 5.87 0.98
C PHE A 92 11.54 4.62 1.24
N PRO A 93 10.72 4.58 2.30
CA PRO A 93 9.77 3.50 2.51
C PRO A 93 8.62 3.48 1.47
N LEU A 94 8.74 4.24 0.38
CA LEU A 94 7.75 4.39 -0.67
C LEU A 94 8.37 4.17 -2.04
N GLU A 95 7.64 3.46 -2.89
CA GLU A 95 8.00 3.22 -4.29
C GLU A 95 8.15 4.56 -5.02
N ALA A 96 9.30 4.77 -5.68
CA ALA A 96 9.63 6.05 -6.29
C ALA A 96 8.65 6.36 -7.45
N PRO A 97 7.93 7.50 -7.42
CA PRO A 97 6.98 7.84 -8.48
C PRO A 97 7.69 8.10 -9.80
N GLY A 98 7.47 7.24 -10.78
CA GLY A 98 7.85 7.48 -12.17
C GLY A 98 6.93 8.53 -12.80
N GLY A 99 7.30 9.81 -12.75
CA GLY A 99 6.57 10.87 -13.46
C GLY A 99 6.82 12.27 -12.91
N GLN A 100 7.36 13.17 -13.75
CA GLN A 100 7.76 14.52 -13.33
C GLN A 100 6.59 15.46 -12.97
N ASN A 101 5.34 15.09 -13.24
CA ASN A 101 4.18 16.00 -13.12
C ASN A 101 3.14 15.58 -12.08
N CYS A 102 3.36 14.49 -11.34
CA CYS A 102 2.40 13.95 -10.36
C CYS A 102 3.03 13.61 -9.00
N VAL A 103 4.28 13.99 -8.77
CA VAL A 103 5.05 13.65 -7.56
C VAL A 103 4.32 14.12 -6.30
N SER A 104 3.79 15.35 -6.29
CA SER A 104 3.04 15.88 -5.15
C SER A 104 1.81 15.02 -4.81
N GLU A 105 1.04 14.61 -5.82
CA GLU A 105 -0.14 13.77 -5.64
C GLU A 105 0.20 12.34 -5.19
N VAL A 106 1.27 11.75 -5.73
CA VAL A 106 1.68 10.40 -5.34
C VAL A 106 2.23 10.38 -3.91
N VAL A 107 2.97 11.41 -3.49
CA VAL A 107 3.44 11.54 -2.09
C VAL A 107 2.26 11.69 -1.13
N ILE A 108 1.21 12.42 -1.52
CA ILE A 108 -0.04 12.50 -0.74
C ILE A 108 -0.68 11.12 -0.63
N ALA A 109 -0.88 10.42 -1.76
CA ALA A 109 -1.49 9.09 -1.76
C ALA A 109 -0.69 8.13 -0.85
N ALA A 110 0.63 8.14 -0.96
CA ALA A 110 1.51 7.28 -0.19
C ALA A 110 1.51 7.59 1.31
N ALA A 111 1.51 8.87 1.71
CA ALA A 111 1.38 9.28 3.11
C ALA A 111 0.04 8.81 3.69
N MET A 112 -1.05 8.98 2.93
CA MET A 112 -2.39 8.56 3.34
C MET A 112 -2.49 7.04 3.49
N LEU A 113 -1.92 6.26 2.55
CA LEU A 113 -1.94 4.80 2.55
C LEU A 113 -1.15 4.20 3.72
N THR A 114 0.00 4.79 4.05
CA THR A 114 0.89 4.27 5.12
C THR A 114 0.19 4.19 6.47
N ARG A 115 -0.77 5.07 6.74
CA ARG A 115 -1.39 5.21 8.08
C ARG A 115 -2.88 4.97 8.10
N ASN A 116 -3.56 5.23 6.99
CA ASN A 116 -4.99 5.00 6.83
C ASN A 116 -5.20 4.02 5.67
N GLY A 117 -5.42 2.75 5.99
CA GLY A 117 -6.00 1.82 5.02
C GLY A 117 -7.32 2.41 4.48
N PRO A 118 -7.63 2.26 3.18
CA PRO A 118 -8.74 2.97 2.56
C PRO A 118 -10.07 2.65 3.25
N GLY A 119 -10.24 1.51 3.94
CA GLY A 119 -11.42 1.20 4.76
C GLY A 119 -11.70 2.12 5.97
N SER A 120 -10.68 2.69 6.62
CA SER A 120 -10.84 3.41 7.91
C SER A 120 -11.40 4.84 7.77
N THR A 121 -11.18 5.47 6.62
CA THR A 121 -11.50 6.88 6.35
C THR A 121 -12.82 7.09 5.60
N ARG A 122 -13.63 6.03 5.44
CA ARG A 122 -14.64 5.93 4.37
C ARG A 122 -16.10 6.11 4.71
N GLY A 123 -16.46 6.22 5.98
CA GLY A 123 -17.83 5.99 6.47
C GLY A 123 -18.97 6.63 5.69
N HIS A 124 -18.77 7.74 4.95
CA HIS A 124 -19.82 8.41 4.16
C HIS A 124 -19.33 9.14 2.89
N MET A 125 -18.18 8.78 2.30
CA MET A 125 -17.60 9.52 1.17
C MET A 125 -18.02 8.94 -0.19
N GLU A 126 -18.28 9.81 -1.18
CA GLU A 126 -18.40 9.36 -2.57
C GLU A 126 -17.02 9.00 -3.12
N LEU A 127 -16.86 7.73 -3.51
CA LEU A 127 -15.63 7.25 -4.15
C LEU A 127 -15.43 7.97 -5.48
N HIS A 128 -14.20 8.42 -5.71
CA HIS A 128 -13.79 8.98 -6.98
C HIS A 128 -13.90 7.91 -8.08
N PRO A 129 -14.35 8.23 -9.31
CA PRO A 129 -14.52 7.23 -10.36
C PRO A 129 -13.24 6.45 -10.71
N GLN A 130 -12.09 7.08 -10.55
CA GLN A 130 -10.77 6.52 -10.80
C GLN A 130 -10.23 5.63 -9.66
N GLY A 131 -10.95 5.55 -8.52
CA GLY A 131 -10.63 4.64 -7.42
C GLY A 131 -10.16 5.31 -6.12
N ASP A 132 -9.59 4.49 -5.23
CA ASP A 132 -9.38 4.87 -3.83
C ASP A 132 -8.18 5.78 -3.64
N HIS A 133 -7.10 5.59 -4.41
CA HIS A 133 -5.93 6.47 -4.38
C HIS A 133 -6.31 7.93 -4.69
N PHE A 134 -7.17 8.13 -5.71
CA PHE A 134 -7.70 9.45 -6.04
C PHE A 134 -8.60 10.00 -4.94
N THR A 135 -9.41 9.12 -4.32
CA THR A 135 -10.27 9.50 -3.19
C THR A 135 -9.44 9.97 -2.00
N LEU A 136 -8.33 9.29 -1.68
CA LEU A 136 -7.40 9.68 -0.62
C LEU A 136 -6.75 11.05 -0.89
N ILE A 137 -6.35 11.32 -2.14
CA ILE A 137 -5.81 12.62 -2.54
C ILE A 137 -6.86 13.74 -2.33
N ILE A 138 -8.12 13.50 -2.71
CA ILE A 138 -9.21 14.46 -2.50
C ILE A 138 -9.43 14.71 -1.01
N ILE A 139 -9.43 13.65 -0.20
CA ILE A 139 -9.60 13.72 1.26
C ILE A 139 -8.51 14.57 1.90
N TYR A 140 -7.24 14.37 1.52
CA TYR A 140 -6.11 15.15 2.02
C TYR A 140 -6.23 16.63 1.64
N ARG A 141 -6.54 16.93 0.37
CA ARG A 141 -6.71 18.30 -0.10
C ARG A 141 -7.86 19.04 0.58
N ALA A 142 -8.97 18.34 0.83
CA ALA A 142 -10.08 18.91 1.58
C ALA A 142 -9.67 19.25 3.02
N PHE A 143 -8.82 18.42 3.65
CA PHE A 143 -8.28 18.71 4.98
C PHE A 143 -7.36 19.94 4.99
N GLU A 144 -6.46 20.06 4.02
CA GLU A 144 -5.56 21.23 3.89
C GLU A 144 -6.36 22.55 3.73
N GLN A 145 -7.44 22.52 2.94
CA GLN A 145 -8.33 23.68 2.80
C GLN A 145 -9.01 24.03 4.13
N CYS A 146 -9.41 23.03 4.91
CA CYS A 146 -10.07 23.24 6.19
C CYS A 146 -9.17 23.74 7.32
N GLN A 147 -7.85 23.61 7.17
CA GLN A 147 -6.91 24.28 8.07
C GLN A 147 -6.83 25.79 7.81
N GLN A 148 -6.98 26.20 6.56
CA GLN A 148 -6.91 27.61 6.16
C GLN A 148 -8.21 28.34 6.49
N ASP A 149 -9.35 27.71 6.26
CA ASP A 149 -10.68 28.20 6.61
C ASP A 149 -11.45 27.14 7.42
N PRO A 150 -11.92 27.43 8.64
CA PRO A 150 -12.62 26.44 9.46
C PRO A 150 -13.91 25.97 8.79
N CYS A 151 -13.89 24.73 8.30
CA CYS A 151 -15.01 24.08 7.65
C CYS A 151 -16.00 23.50 8.67
N GLU A 152 -17.31 23.59 8.41
CA GLU A 152 -18.34 22.77 9.09
C GLU A 152 -18.30 21.29 8.67
N ASN A 153 -17.43 20.93 7.73
CA ASN A 153 -17.41 19.61 7.11
C ASN A 153 -16.91 18.53 8.08
N ARG A 154 -17.70 17.45 8.21
CA ARG A 154 -17.46 16.23 9.01
C ARG A 154 -16.15 15.48 8.70
N TYR A 155 -15.36 15.95 7.75
CA TYR A 155 -14.17 15.29 7.24
C TYR A 155 -12.89 15.74 7.97
N CYS A 156 -12.95 16.75 8.82
CA CYS A 156 -11.78 17.29 9.51
C CYS A 156 -11.59 16.59 10.86
N ASP A 157 -11.27 15.30 10.86
CA ASP A 157 -10.69 14.68 12.05
C ASP A 157 -9.24 15.20 12.16
N VAL A 158 -9.06 16.35 12.84
CA VAL A 158 -7.82 17.11 12.73
C VAL A 158 -6.64 16.40 13.39
N ASP A 159 -6.86 15.62 14.45
CA ASP A 159 -5.80 14.86 15.11
C ASP A 159 -5.26 13.76 14.19
N LYS A 160 -6.17 12.96 13.60
CA LYS A 160 -5.81 11.92 12.64
C LYS A 160 -5.33 12.44 11.29
N ARG A 161 -5.29 13.74 11.01
CA ARG A 161 -4.81 14.24 9.71
C ARG A 161 -3.59 15.13 9.82
N CYS A 162 -3.30 15.65 11.01
CA CYS A 162 -2.04 16.32 11.31
C CYS A 162 -0.83 15.39 11.09
N GLU A 163 -0.92 14.14 11.50
CA GLU A 163 0.15 13.16 11.31
C GLU A 163 0.34 12.76 9.83
N ASP A 164 -0.73 12.67 9.02
CA ASP A 164 -0.61 12.42 7.56
C ASP A 164 0.11 13.58 6.88
N ARG A 165 -0.16 14.81 7.33
CA ARG A 165 0.51 16.02 6.87
C ARG A 165 1.99 16.03 7.24
N CYS A 166 2.32 15.69 8.49
CA CYS A 166 3.72 15.55 8.92
C CYS A 166 4.46 14.52 8.06
N LEU A 167 3.84 13.37 7.79
CA LEU A 167 4.43 12.36 6.93
C LEU A 167 4.60 12.84 5.48
N ASN A 168 3.62 13.56 4.93
CA ASN A 168 3.71 14.16 3.60
C ASN A 168 4.86 15.18 3.51
N GLU A 169 5.03 16.02 4.54
CA GLU A 169 6.13 17.00 4.66
C GLU A 169 7.48 16.28 4.73
N ASP A 170 7.62 15.26 5.59
CA ASP A 170 8.85 14.48 5.76
C ASP A 170 9.27 13.80 4.45
N LEU A 171 8.32 13.19 3.75
CA LEU A 171 8.56 12.54 2.44
C LEU A 171 8.95 13.56 1.38
N THR A 172 8.28 14.71 1.34
CA THR A 172 8.61 15.78 0.39
C THR A 172 10.01 16.34 0.64
N ASP A 173 10.39 16.51 1.91
CA ASP A 173 11.72 16.98 2.29
C ASP A 173 12.80 15.95 1.98
N ALA A 174 12.52 14.67 2.21
CA ALA A 174 13.42 13.62 1.78
C ALA A 174 13.63 13.64 0.26
N LEU A 175 12.60 13.95 -0.56
CA LEU A 175 12.71 13.94 -2.02
C LEU A 175 13.62 15.07 -2.49
N ARG A 176 13.51 16.22 -1.82
CA ARG A 176 14.39 17.37 -2.04
C ARG A 176 15.84 17.06 -1.65
N ARG A 177 16.08 16.30 -0.57
CA ARG A 177 17.44 15.92 -0.13
C ARG A 177 18.16 15.03 -1.14
N ILE A 178 17.42 14.17 -1.83
CA ILE A 178 17.95 13.31 -2.90
C ILE A 178 17.83 13.93 -4.29
N GLU A 179 17.54 15.24 -4.36
CA GLU A 179 17.46 16.04 -5.59
C GLU A 179 16.41 15.55 -6.60
N LEU A 180 15.37 14.85 -6.14
CA LEU A 180 14.24 14.48 -7.00
C LEU A 180 13.29 15.67 -7.20
N PRO A 181 12.85 15.95 -8.44
CA PRO A 181 11.99 17.08 -8.73
C PRO A 181 10.59 16.85 -8.16
N VAL A 182 10.12 17.78 -7.32
CA VAL A 182 8.74 17.76 -6.82
C VAL A 182 7.88 18.63 -7.74
N SER A 183 6.88 18.01 -8.37
CA SER A 183 5.94 18.71 -9.24
C SER A 183 5.05 19.68 -8.47
N ALA A 184 4.63 20.76 -9.13
CA ALA A 184 3.55 21.60 -8.61
C ALA A 184 2.22 20.81 -8.61
N PRO A 185 1.30 21.06 -7.67
CA PRO A 185 0.00 20.39 -7.64
C PRO A 185 -0.80 20.67 -8.92
N ALA A 186 -1.23 19.62 -9.62
CA ALA A 186 -1.95 19.69 -10.90
C ALA A 186 -3.16 18.74 -11.01
N PHE A 187 -3.57 18.14 -9.88
CA PHE A 187 -4.72 17.23 -9.77
C PHE A 187 -5.99 17.75 -10.44
N GLY A 188 -6.66 16.83 -11.13
CA GLY A 188 -7.89 17.09 -11.88
C GLY A 188 -7.66 17.45 -13.35
N SER A 189 -6.44 17.77 -13.77
CA SER A 189 -6.13 17.89 -15.20
C SER A 189 -6.03 16.50 -15.85
N PRO A 190 -6.53 16.29 -17.09
CA PRO A 190 -6.49 14.97 -17.74
C PRO A 190 -5.08 14.39 -17.86
N ASN A 191 -4.07 15.22 -18.11
CA ASN A 191 -2.68 14.78 -18.19
C ASN A 191 -2.14 14.34 -16.83
N ASN A 192 -2.43 15.09 -15.75
CA ASN A 192 -1.98 14.70 -14.42
C ASN A 192 -2.69 13.43 -13.94
N THR A 193 -3.97 13.23 -14.26
CA THR A 193 -4.67 11.97 -13.96
C THR A 193 -3.95 10.77 -14.60
N LEU A 194 -3.58 10.88 -15.87
CA LEU A 194 -2.82 9.83 -16.56
C LEU A 194 -1.42 9.64 -15.97
N ASP A 195 -0.75 10.71 -15.56
CA ASP A 195 0.58 10.64 -14.94
C ASP A 195 0.50 9.97 -13.55
N ILE A 196 -0.53 10.25 -12.75
CA ILE A 196 -0.79 9.56 -11.47
C ILE A 196 -1.04 8.07 -11.72
N GLU A 197 -1.92 7.75 -12.67
CA GLU A 197 -2.24 6.37 -13.06
C GLU A 197 -0.99 5.59 -13.47
N ARG A 198 -0.12 6.20 -14.30
CA ARG A 198 1.16 5.60 -14.72
C ARG A 198 2.13 5.43 -13.56
N ALA A 199 2.24 6.43 -12.67
CA ALA A 199 3.12 6.34 -11.51
C ALA A 199 2.67 5.22 -10.56
N LEU A 200 1.36 5.09 -10.33
CA LEU A 200 0.79 4.00 -9.53
C LEU A 200 1.04 2.64 -10.18
N LEU A 201 0.88 2.52 -11.51
CA LEU A 201 1.20 1.28 -12.22
C LEU A 201 2.68 0.94 -12.16
N ALA A 202 3.57 1.94 -12.22
CA ALA A 202 5.01 1.70 -12.16
C ALA A 202 5.45 1.12 -10.81
N GLY A 203 4.80 1.54 -9.71
CA GLY A 203 5.04 1.00 -8.37
C GLY A 203 4.32 -0.34 -8.14
N PHE A 204 2.99 -0.35 -8.33
CA PHE A 204 2.12 -1.45 -7.95
C PHE A 204 1.80 -2.43 -9.10
N PHE A 205 2.69 -2.59 -10.10
CA PHE A 205 2.42 -3.47 -11.25
C PHE A 205 2.16 -4.94 -10.87
N MET A 206 2.72 -5.41 -9.75
CA MET A 206 2.48 -6.76 -9.21
C MET A 206 1.12 -6.90 -8.49
N GLN A 207 0.47 -5.77 -8.18
CA GLN A 207 -0.81 -5.70 -7.46
C GLN A 207 -1.95 -5.38 -8.43
N VAL A 208 -2.00 -6.12 -9.53
CA VAL A 208 -3.03 -6.00 -10.57
C VAL A 208 -3.90 -7.24 -10.60
N ALA A 209 -5.21 -7.03 -10.70
CA ALA A 209 -6.19 -8.08 -10.87
C ALA A 209 -7.16 -7.77 -12.03
N ARG A 210 -7.64 -8.83 -12.67
CA ARG A 210 -8.56 -8.74 -13.81
C ARG A 210 -9.84 -9.51 -13.55
N ASP A 211 -10.98 -8.92 -13.88
CA ASP A 211 -12.25 -9.65 -13.89
C ASP A 211 -12.22 -10.74 -14.98
N VAL A 212 -12.52 -11.98 -14.59
CA VAL A 212 -12.51 -13.13 -15.51
C VAL A 212 -13.87 -13.43 -16.13
N ASP A 213 -14.96 -13.04 -15.48
CA ASP A 213 -16.31 -13.48 -15.84
C ASP A 213 -17.36 -12.35 -15.84
N GLY A 214 -16.98 -11.12 -15.49
CA GLY A 214 -17.89 -9.98 -15.43
C GLY A 214 -18.78 -10.00 -14.18
N SER A 215 -18.56 -10.94 -13.26
CA SER A 215 -19.35 -11.10 -12.03
C SER A 215 -18.64 -10.55 -10.80
N GLY A 216 -17.45 -9.97 -10.97
CA GLY A 216 -16.65 -9.39 -9.89
C GLY A 216 -15.70 -10.38 -9.22
N ASN A 217 -15.39 -11.48 -9.92
CA ASN A 217 -14.32 -12.40 -9.53
C ASN A 217 -13.03 -11.96 -10.21
N TYR A 218 -12.14 -11.34 -9.45
CA TYR A 218 -10.89 -10.81 -9.97
C TYR A 218 -9.75 -11.81 -9.79
N PHE A 219 -9.09 -12.16 -10.88
CA PHE A 219 -7.90 -12.99 -10.87
C PHE A 219 -6.66 -12.11 -10.69
N ILE A 220 -5.96 -12.29 -9.57
CA ILE A 220 -4.70 -11.60 -9.26
C ILE A 220 -3.58 -12.23 -10.09
N LEU A 221 -2.89 -11.40 -10.88
CA LEU A 221 -1.89 -11.88 -11.84
C LEU A 221 -0.65 -12.49 -11.17
N SER A 222 -0.17 -11.87 -10.09
CA SER A 222 1.05 -12.28 -9.37
C SER A 222 0.87 -13.62 -8.66
N HIS A 223 -0.20 -13.75 -7.86
CA HIS A 223 -0.39 -14.91 -6.97
C HIS A 223 -1.30 -16.00 -7.55
N LYS A 224 -1.88 -15.78 -8.74
CA LYS A 224 -2.82 -16.70 -9.40
C LYS A 224 -4.01 -17.10 -8.53
N ARG A 225 -4.49 -16.17 -7.68
CA ARG A 225 -5.63 -16.35 -6.80
C ARG A 225 -6.82 -15.52 -7.27
N VAL A 226 -8.02 -15.99 -6.96
CA VAL A 226 -9.25 -15.22 -7.17
C VAL A 226 -9.57 -14.45 -5.89
N ALA A 227 -9.91 -13.18 -6.06
CA ALA A 227 -10.36 -12.27 -5.02
C ALA A 227 -11.59 -11.49 -5.48
N GLN A 228 -12.29 -10.91 -4.51
CA GLN A 228 -13.41 -10.01 -4.75
C GLN A 228 -13.06 -8.61 -4.27
N ILE A 229 -13.68 -7.59 -4.86
CA ILE A 229 -13.52 -6.21 -4.41
C ILE A 229 -14.12 -6.08 -3.01
N HIS A 230 -13.35 -5.52 -2.08
CA HIS A 230 -13.85 -5.24 -0.74
C HIS A 230 -15.11 -4.36 -0.80
N PRO A 231 -16.17 -4.64 -0.02
CA PRO A 231 -17.45 -3.91 -0.12
C PRO A 231 -17.33 -2.39 0.02
N LEU A 232 -16.31 -1.91 0.73
CA LEU A 232 -16.05 -0.47 0.90
C LEU A 232 -15.40 0.19 -0.33
N SER A 233 -14.84 -0.60 -1.26
CA SER A 233 -14.17 -0.15 -2.50
C SER A 233 -15.01 -0.31 -3.76
N VAL A 234 -16.27 -0.72 -3.67
CA VAL A 234 -17.08 -1.00 -4.85
C VAL A 234 -17.36 0.29 -5.64
N PRO A 235 -16.95 0.38 -6.93
CA PRO A 235 -17.22 1.56 -7.75
C PRO A 235 -18.72 1.69 -8.06
N LYS A 236 -19.24 2.92 -8.05
CA LYS A 236 -20.65 3.19 -8.37
C LYS A 236 -20.99 2.98 -9.86
N LEU A 237 -20.00 3.03 -10.74
CA LEU A 237 -20.16 3.03 -12.21
C LEU A 237 -20.11 1.64 -12.85
N GLY A 238 -20.14 0.58 -12.03
CA GLY A 238 -20.00 -0.81 -12.48
C GLY A 238 -18.61 -1.37 -12.19
N LEU A 239 -18.47 -2.68 -12.37
CA LEU A 239 -17.23 -3.40 -12.09
C LEU A 239 -16.23 -3.19 -13.25
N PRO A 240 -15.04 -2.63 -12.98
CA PRO A 240 -14.01 -2.41 -14.00
C PRO A 240 -13.36 -3.73 -14.44
N GLU A 241 -12.90 -3.81 -15.69
CA GLU A 241 -12.20 -5.02 -16.16
C GLU A 241 -10.85 -5.22 -15.45
N TRP A 242 -10.14 -4.12 -15.18
CA TRP A 242 -8.82 -4.10 -14.57
C TRP A 242 -8.81 -3.23 -13.32
N VAL A 243 -8.24 -3.78 -12.25
CA VAL A 243 -8.04 -3.08 -10.98
C VAL A 243 -6.60 -3.20 -10.55
N LEU A 244 -6.05 -2.07 -10.11
CA LEU A 244 -4.88 -2.05 -9.26
C LEU A 244 -5.39 -2.02 -7.82
N PHE A 245 -4.86 -2.89 -6.98
CA PHE A 245 -5.18 -2.93 -5.55
C PHE A 245 -3.95 -2.54 -4.73
N HIS A 246 -4.17 -2.09 -3.50
CA HIS A 246 -3.09 -1.76 -2.57
C HIS A 246 -2.91 -2.83 -1.49
N GLU A 247 -4.04 -3.26 -0.91
CA GLU A 247 -4.06 -4.28 0.12
C GLU A 247 -4.88 -5.49 -0.32
N HIS A 248 -4.38 -6.68 0.03
CA HIS A 248 -5.08 -7.94 -0.13
C HIS A 248 -5.22 -8.60 1.25
N SER A 249 -6.46 -8.78 1.70
CA SER A 249 -6.75 -9.43 2.98
C SER A 249 -7.50 -10.73 2.79
N PHE A 250 -7.22 -11.71 3.65
CA PHE A 250 -7.95 -12.97 3.71
C PHE A 250 -8.90 -12.91 4.91
N SER A 251 -10.20 -13.09 4.67
CA SER A 251 -11.19 -13.16 5.75
C SER A 251 -11.75 -14.57 5.85
N GLU A 252 -11.52 -15.23 6.99
CA GLU A 252 -12.11 -16.53 7.34
C GLU A 252 -13.57 -16.40 7.83
N ASP A 253 -14.05 -15.18 8.08
CA ASP A 253 -15.28 -14.93 8.86
C ASP A 253 -16.59 -15.21 8.10
N ASN A 254 -16.53 -15.60 6.82
CA ASN A 254 -17.70 -16.07 6.07
C ASN A 254 -17.40 -17.43 5.44
N ALA A 255 -18.35 -18.37 5.60
CA ALA A 255 -18.28 -19.74 5.11
C ALA A 255 -17.85 -19.79 3.62
N GLY A 256 -16.54 -19.97 3.40
CA GLY A 256 -15.95 -19.91 2.06
C GLY A 256 -14.56 -19.31 1.96
N GLY A 257 -14.06 -18.58 2.97
CA GLY A 257 -12.70 -18.01 2.95
C GLY A 257 -12.47 -17.10 1.73
N VAL A 258 -12.96 -15.86 1.81
CA VAL A 258 -12.93 -14.93 0.67
C VAL A 258 -11.69 -14.04 0.76
N ASN A 259 -10.94 -13.98 -0.33
CA ASN A 259 -9.87 -13.00 -0.52
C ASN A 259 -10.49 -11.67 -0.95
N TRP A 260 -10.17 -10.59 -0.24
CA TRP A 260 -10.61 -9.24 -0.58
C TRP A 260 -9.44 -8.42 -1.11
N VAL A 261 -9.72 -7.60 -2.12
CA VAL A 261 -8.80 -6.57 -2.61
C VAL A 261 -9.45 -5.20 -2.48
N GLU A 262 -8.71 -4.23 -1.95
CA GLU A 262 -9.13 -2.82 -1.93
C GLU A 262 -8.64 -2.12 -3.19
N ILE A 263 -9.56 -1.52 -3.96
CA ILE A 263 -9.24 -0.93 -5.27
C ILE A 263 -8.44 0.35 -5.10
N GLY A 264 -7.13 0.26 -5.30
CA GLY A 264 -6.27 1.43 -5.43
C GLY A 264 -6.70 2.33 -6.59
N SER A 265 -6.79 1.80 -7.82
CA SER A 265 -7.19 2.56 -9.00
C SER A 265 -7.79 1.69 -10.11
N THR A 266 -8.65 2.28 -10.94
CA THR A 266 -9.28 1.60 -12.09
C THR A 266 -8.63 2.04 -13.40
N PHE A 267 -8.37 1.10 -14.31
CA PHE A 267 -7.66 1.38 -15.56
C PHE A 267 -8.46 0.94 -16.77
N GLY A 268 -8.42 1.77 -17.82
CA GLY A 268 -8.82 1.36 -19.16
C GLY A 268 -7.70 0.59 -19.88
N PRO A 269 -8.01 -0.12 -20.98
CA PRO A 269 -7.04 -0.94 -21.72
C PRO A 269 -5.82 -0.17 -22.26
N CYS A 270 -5.89 1.16 -22.38
CA CYS A 270 -4.79 2.00 -22.86
C CYS A 270 -3.86 2.53 -21.74
N GLY A 271 -4.25 2.42 -20.46
CA GLY A 271 -3.46 2.93 -19.32
C GLY A 271 -2.29 2.03 -18.92
N LEU A 272 -2.27 0.78 -19.40
CA LEU A 272 -1.35 -0.29 -19.00
C LEU A 272 -0.06 -0.36 -19.85
N VAL A 273 0.25 0.69 -20.61
CA VAL A 273 1.44 0.76 -21.46
C VAL A 273 2.57 1.45 -20.69
N ASN A 274 3.67 0.74 -20.46
CA ASN A 274 4.86 1.28 -19.81
C ASN A 274 5.52 2.34 -20.71
N PRO A 275 5.85 3.55 -20.25
CA PRO A 275 6.53 4.54 -21.09
C PRO A 275 8.02 4.24 -21.31
N THR A 276 8.67 3.38 -20.50
CA THR A 276 10.11 3.08 -20.63
C THR A 276 10.41 1.82 -21.44
N SER A 277 9.42 0.98 -21.71
CA SER A 277 9.53 -0.14 -22.63
C SER A 277 8.33 -0.14 -23.56
N GLU A 278 8.53 -0.33 -24.87
CA GLU A 278 7.43 -0.53 -25.84
C GLU A 278 6.64 -1.84 -25.59
N ARG A 279 6.67 -2.39 -24.37
CA ARG A 279 5.90 -3.56 -23.95
C ARG A 279 4.76 -3.11 -23.05
N CYS A 280 3.60 -3.70 -23.30
CA CYS A 280 2.50 -3.67 -22.34
C CYS A 280 3.05 -4.14 -20.98
N VAL A 281 2.69 -3.48 -19.87
CA VAL A 281 3.07 -3.93 -18.51
C VAL A 281 2.60 -5.38 -18.25
N ILE A 282 1.64 -5.85 -19.07
CA ILE A 282 0.98 -7.16 -18.96
C ILE A 282 1.41 -8.14 -20.09
N GLN A 283 2.50 -7.88 -20.84
CA GLN A 283 2.99 -8.79 -21.89
C GLN A 283 4.34 -9.46 -21.58
#